data_AF-A0A1D8QSQ3-F1
#
_entry.id   AF-A0A1D8QSQ3-F1
#
_cell.length_a   1.000
_cell.length_b   1.000
_cell.length_c   1.000
_cell.angle_alpha   90.00
_cell.angle_beta   90.00
_cell.angle_gamma   90.00
#
_symmetry.space_group_name_H-M   'P 1'
#
loop_
_entity.id
_entity.type
_entity.pdbx_description
1 polymer ?
#
loop_
_entity_poly.entity_id
_entity_poly.type
_entity_poly.pdbx_seq_one_letter_code
_entity_poly.pdbx_strand_id
1 'polypeptide(L)'
;MREFVKQRPLLCFYALAILIALAAHALRAMSPTPLGPMFKMLQETHAHLNIITAVRSTFEYPGAYTLLLFPAAPMFAALIVTGIGYGRAGFRELLSRCAPWRSPVSWRQGVTVIAVCFLAFFALTGIMWVQTFIYAPPGTLDRTFLRYGSDPLAIYAMLAASLLLSPGPLLEELGWRGFALPQLLKKFDPLAAAVILGLMWWAWHLPRDLPTLFSGEPGAAWGVIVKQFVIIPAFIAGTIIAVFVCNKLGGSMWGGVLIHAIHNELGVNVTAEWAPTVAGLGWRPWDLVEFAVAIGLVLICGRSLGAASPDNARLAWGNVPPKLPGVATDKSGANA
;
A
#
# COMPACT_ATOMS: atom_id res chain seq x y z
N MET A 1 7.46 15.47 -25.29
CA MET A 1 7.41 14.70 -24.03
C MET A 1 6.25 15.12 -23.11
N ARG A 2 6.12 16.39 -22.71
CA ARG A 2 5.05 16.87 -21.81
C ARG A 2 3.63 16.52 -22.25
N GLU A 3 3.28 16.75 -23.52
CA GLU A 3 1.93 16.47 -24.03
C GLU A 3 1.61 14.96 -24.04
N PHE A 4 2.58 14.11 -24.36
CA PHE A 4 2.44 12.66 -24.26
C PHE A 4 2.12 12.23 -22.82
N VAL A 5 2.84 12.77 -21.83
CA VAL A 5 2.61 12.48 -20.40
C VAL A 5 1.20 12.90 -19.97
N LYS A 6 0.72 14.07 -20.41
CA LYS A 6 -0.64 14.53 -20.09
C LYS A 6 -1.74 13.67 -20.72
N GLN A 7 -1.51 13.15 -21.92
CA GLN A 7 -2.47 12.29 -22.61
C GLN A 7 -2.52 10.88 -22.01
N ARG A 8 -1.41 10.38 -21.46
CA ARG A 8 -1.29 9.00 -20.95
C ARG A 8 -0.66 8.92 -19.55
N PRO A 9 -1.15 9.68 -18.55
CA PRO A 9 -0.47 9.81 -17.26
C PRO A 9 -0.35 8.49 -16.50
N LEU A 10 -1.41 7.68 -16.49
CA LEU A 10 -1.42 6.39 -15.81
C LEU A 10 -0.44 5.39 -16.46
N LEU A 11 -0.36 5.37 -17.80
CA LEU A 11 0.58 4.51 -18.52
C LEU A 11 2.03 4.92 -18.25
N CYS A 12 2.34 6.21 -18.34
CA CYS A 12 3.68 6.73 -18.06
C CYS A 12 4.10 6.43 -16.62
N PHE A 13 3.19 6.63 -15.67
CA PHE A 13 3.41 6.30 -14.27
C PHE A 13 3.70 4.81 -14.09
N TYR A 14 2.86 3.94 -14.63
CA TYR A 14 2.98 2.51 -14.39
C TYR A 14 4.23 1.93 -15.04
N ALA A 15 4.53 2.33 -16.28
CA ALA A 15 5.75 1.93 -16.96
C ALA A 15 7.01 2.39 -16.18
N LEU A 16 7.02 3.63 -15.69
CA LEU A 16 8.15 4.15 -14.92
C LEU A 16 8.29 3.44 -13.56
N ALA A 17 7.19 3.13 -12.87
CA ALA A 17 7.19 2.38 -11.62
C ALA A 17 7.76 0.96 -11.81
N ILE A 18 7.42 0.28 -12.91
CA ILE A 18 7.99 -1.02 -13.27
C ILE A 18 9.49 -0.89 -13.58
N LEU A 19 9.90 0.10 -14.38
CA LEU A 19 11.31 0.30 -14.73
C LEU A 19 12.19 0.58 -13.50
N ILE A 20 11.72 1.43 -12.58
CA ILE A 20 12.45 1.72 -11.34
C ILE A 20 12.52 0.46 -10.44
N ALA A 21 11.43 -0.31 -10.35
CA ALA A 21 11.42 -1.56 -9.60
C ALA A 21 12.40 -2.61 -10.18
N LEU A 22 12.42 -2.76 -11.51
CA LEU A 22 13.38 -3.62 -12.20
C LEU A 22 14.82 -3.17 -11.97
N ALA A 23 15.10 -1.87 -12.03
CA ALA A 23 16.41 -1.32 -11.71
C ALA A 23 16.80 -1.61 -10.25
N ALA A 24 15.88 -1.47 -9.31
CA ALA A 24 16.10 -1.79 -7.90
C ALA A 24 16.48 -3.28 -7.71
N HIS A 25 15.80 -4.18 -8.42
CA HIS A 25 16.11 -5.61 -8.39
C HIS A 25 17.45 -5.94 -9.06
N ALA A 26 17.75 -5.32 -10.20
CA ALA A 26 19.04 -5.49 -10.87
C ALA A 26 20.19 -5.05 -9.96
N LEU A 27 20.08 -3.87 -9.34
CA LEU A 27 21.07 -3.38 -8.37
C LEU A 27 21.23 -4.32 -7.17
N ARG A 28 20.12 -4.88 -6.68
CA ARG A 28 20.16 -5.87 -5.60
C ARG A 28 20.88 -7.15 -6.04
N ALA A 29 20.65 -7.62 -7.26
CA ALA A 29 21.28 -8.84 -7.79
C ALA A 29 22.80 -8.67 -8.06
N MET A 30 23.30 -7.44 -8.20
CA MET A 30 24.73 -7.17 -8.35
C MET A 30 25.53 -7.36 -7.05
N SER A 31 24.86 -7.48 -5.90
CA SER A 31 25.48 -7.74 -4.61
C SER A 31 25.06 -9.12 -4.09
N PRO A 32 25.98 -9.97 -3.59
CA PRO A 32 25.63 -11.29 -3.07
C PRO A 32 24.72 -11.23 -1.83
N THR A 33 24.91 -10.22 -0.97
CA THR A 33 24.20 -10.09 0.32
C THR A 33 23.90 -8.63 0.69
N PRO A 34 23.22 -7.85 -0.16
CA PRO A 34 23.05 -6.40 0.04
C PRO A 34 22.26 -6.05 1.31
N LEU A 35 21.42 -6.98 1.79
CA LEU A 35 20.58 -6.80 2.97
C LEU A 35 21.01 -7.67 4.16
N GLY A 36 21.93 -8.62 3.95
CA GLY A 36 22.30 -9.63 4.96
C GLY A 36 22.83 -9.00 6.26
N PRO A 37 23.83 -8.11 6.20
CA PRO A 37 24.35 -7.42 7.39
C PRO A 37 23.29 -6.63 8.16
N MET A 38 22.40 -5.92 7.45
CA MET A 38 21.31 -5.16 8.06
C MET A 38 20.31 -6.10 8.76
N PHE A 39 19.87 -7.18 8.11
CA PHE A 39 18.93 -8.13 8.74
C PHE A 39 19.55 -8.85 9.93
N LYS A 40 20.84 -9.18 9.86
CA LYS A 40 21.58 -9.72 11.01
C LYS A 40 21.57 -8.75 12.19
N MET A 41 21.87 -7.47 11.95
CA MET A 41 21.78 -6.43 12.98
C MET A 41 20.37 -6.34 13.57
N LEU A 42 19.32 -6.25 12.73
CA LEU A 42 17.93 -6.16 13.21
C LEU A 42 17.54 -7.37 14.07
N GLN A 43 18.05 -8.56 13.73
CA GLN A 43 17.82 -9.78 14.48
C GLN A 43 18.55 -9.77 15.83
N GLU A 44 19.81 -9.34 15.86
CA GLU A 44 20.64 -9.28 17.07
C GLU A 44 20.16 -8.20 18.05
N THR A 45 19.69 -7.06 17.56
CA THR A 45 19.18 -5.96 18.39
C THR A 45 17.68 -6.02 18.65
N HIS A 46 16.99 -7.02 18.08
CA HIS A 46 15.52 -7.12 18.05
C HIS A 46 14.81 -5.85 17.55
N ALA A 47 15.48 -5.06 16.69
CA ALA A 47 14.94 -3.78 16.25
C ALA A 47 13.81 -4.00 15.23
N HIS A 48 12.70 -3.27 15.41
CA HIS A 48 11.63 -3.25 14.43
C HIS A 48 12.07 -2.52 13.16
N LEU A 49 11.93 -3.18 12.02
CA LEU A 49 12.15 -2.54 10.73
C LEU A 49 11.06 -1.50 10.48
N ASN A 50 11.44 -0.23 10.40
CA ASN A 50 10.58 0.89 10.08
C ASN A 50 11.37 1.87 9.20
N ILE A 51 10.73 2.94 8.71
CA ILE A 51 11.39 3.85 7.77
C ILE A 51 12.62 4.53 8.37
N ILE A 52 12.63 4.80 9.68
CA ILE A 52 13.76 5.43 10.37
C ILE A 52 14.92 4.45 10.48
N THR A 53 14.67 3.21 10.95
CA THR A 53 15.71 2.19 11.06
C THR A 53 16.23 1.77 9.69
N ALA A 54 15.36 1.67 8.68
CA ALA A 54 15.76 1.36 7.31
C ALA A 54 16.66 2.44 6.70
N VAL A 55 16.31 3.73 6.87
CA VAL A 55 17.13 4.85 6.38
C VAL A 55 18.45 4.94 7.15
N ARG A 56 18.45 4.81 8.48
CA ARG A 56 19.71 4.80 9.26
C ARG A 56 20.63 3.66 8.82
N SER A 57 20.06 2.48 8.56
CA SER A 57 20.82 1.32 8.11
C SER A 57 21.52 1.53 6.78
N THR A 58 21.09 2.47 5.92
CA THR A 58 21.79 2.73 4.64
C THR A 58 23.11 3.46 4.81
N PHE A 59 23.32 4.16 5.92
CA PHE A 59 24.59 4.83 6.22
C PHE A 59 25.66 3.84 6.69
N GLU A 60 25.26 2.80 7.42
CA GLU A 60 26.16 1.74 7.91
C GLU A 60 26.31 0.59 6.91
N TYR A 61 25.21 0.25 6.22
CA TYR A 61 25.13 -0.83 5.24
C TYR A 61 24.61 -0.26 3.92
N PRO A 62 25.48 0.29 3.05
CA PRO A 62 25.05 0.94 1.82
C PRO A 62 24.07 0.09 0.99
N GLY A 63 24.28 -1.23 0.87
CA GLY A 63 23.36 -2.12 0.15
C GLY A 63 21.89 -2.11 0.63
N ALA A 64 21.64 -1.66 1.87
CA ALA A 64 20.30 -1.51 2.42
C ALA A 64 19.42 -0.49 1.68
N TYR A 65 20.00 0.45 0.91
CA TYR A 65 19.19 1.37 0.09
C TYR A 65 18.28 0.61 -0.90
N THR A 66 18.69 -0.59 -1.34
CA THR A 66 17.88 -1.41 -2.25
C THR A 66 16.58 -1.90 -1.61
N LEU A 67 16.48 -1.93 -0.27
CA LEU A 67 15.23 -2.20 0.45
C LEU A 67 14.23 -1.05 0.28
N LEU A 68 14.73 0.20 0.22
CA LEU A 68 13.91 1.41 0.11
C LEU A 68 13.59 1.74 -1.36
N LEU A 69 14.50 1.45 -2.28
CA LEU A 69 14.36 1.83 -3.68
C LEU A 69 13.19 1.12 -4.38
N PHE A 70 13.00 -0.17 -4.11
CA PHE A 70 11.87 -0.92 -4.67
C PHE A 70 10.51 -0.33 -4.26
N PRO A 71 10.15 -0.21 -2.97
CA PRO A 71 8.87 0.39 -2.57
C PRO A 71 8.76 1.88 -2.92
N ALA A 72 9.88 2.61 -3.07
CA ALA A 72 9.84 4.01 -3.53
C ALA A 72 9.57 4.19 -5.03
N ALA A 73 9.59 3.12 -5.83
CA ALA A 73 9.39 3.19 -7.28
C ALA A 73 8.07 3.88 -7.70
N PRO A 74 6.88 3.49 -7.18
CA PRO A 74 5.63 4.21 -7.47
C PRO A 74 5.65 5.67 -7.00
N MET A 75 6.22 6.00 -5.83
CA MET A 75 6.36 7.40 -5.41
C MET A 75 7.21 8.21 -6.39
N PHE A 76 8.40 7.74 -6.75
CA PHE A 76 9.26 8.44 -7.72
C PHE A 76 8.59 8.55 -9.09
N ALA A 77 7.92 7.50 -9.55
CA ALA A 77 7.18 7.53 -10.80
C ALA A 77 6.09 8.62 -10.78
N ALA A 78 5.33 8.73 -9.70
CA ALA A 78 4.31 9.77 -9.54
C ALA A 78 4.92 11.18 -9.52
N LEU A 79 6.02 11.39 -8.80
CA LEU A 79 6.71 12.68 -8.73
C LEU A 79 7.25 13.10 -10.09
N ILE A 80 7.91 12.20 -10.82
CA ILE A 80 8.49 12.47 -12.14
C ILE A 80 7.38 12.77 -13.16
N VAL A 81 6.35 11.92 -13.24
CA VAL A 81 5.22 12.12 -14.16
C VAL A 81 4.48 13.41 -13.84
N THR A 82 4.32 13.74 -12.55
CA THR A 82 3.70 15.00 -12.12
C THR A 82 4.53 16.21 -12.51
N GLY A 83 5.85 16.15 -12.31
CA GLY A 83 6.76 17.22 -12.69
C GLY A 83 6.75 17.50 -14.19
N ILE A 84 6.84 16.46 -15.02
CA ILE A 84 6.85 16.59 -16.49
C ILE A 84 5.49 17.07 -17.02
N GLY A 85 4.39 16.47 -16.55
CA GLY A 85 3.05 16.73 -17.09
C GLY A 85 2.41 18.02 -16.56
N TYR A 86 2.51 18.25 -15.26
CA TYR A 86 1.60 19.13 -14.51
C TYR A 86 2.30 20.23 -13.71
N GLY A 87 3.62 20.16 -13.54
CA GLY A 87 4.42 21.20 -12.87
C GLY A 87 3.96 21.51 -11.44
N ARG A 88 4.12 22.77 -11.02
CA ARG A 88 3.83 23.21 -9.64
C ARG A 88 2.39 22.94 -9.20
N ALA A 89 1.41 23.15 -10.08
CA ALA A 89 0.01 22.91 -9.76
C ALA A 89 -0.28 21.42 -9.51
N GLY A 90 0.33 20.53 -10.31
CA GLY A 90 0.25 19.10 -10.11
C GLY A 90 0.88 18.65 -8.80
N PHE A 91 2.07 19.15 -8.46
CA PHE A 91 2.73 18.83 -7.20
C PHE A 91 1.91 19.28 -5.99
N ARG A 92 1.37 20.50 -6.00
CA ARG A 92 0.52 21.00 -4.91
C ARG A 92 -0.65 20.06 -4.65
N GLU A 93 -1.28 19.58 -5.71
CA GLU A 93 -2.45 18.70 -5.59
C GLU A 93 -2.07 17.27 -5.19
N LEU A 94 -0.98 16.71 -5.74
CA LEU A 94 -0.44 15.41 -5.31
C LEU A 94 -0.07 15.43 -3.81
N LEU A 95 0.71 16.43 -3.38
CA LEU A 95 1.14 16.57 -2.00
C LEU A 95 0.00 16.96 -1.05
N SER A 96 -1.08 17.57 -1.54
CA SER A 96 -2.28 17.81 -0.71
C SER A 96 -2.92 16.51 -0.20
N ARG A 97 -2.63 15.35 -0.82
CA ARG A 97 -3.11 14.02 -0.38
C ARG A 97 -2.35 13.47 0.81
N CYS A 98 -1.20 14.05 1.13
CA CYS A 98 -0.45 13.72 2.34
C CYS A 98 -1.10 14.28 3.62
N ALA A 99 -2.13 15.14 3.51
CA ALA A 99 -2.90 15.58 4.66
C ALA A 99 -3.67 14.39 5.28
N PRO A 100 -3.72 14.24 6.62
CA PRO A 100 -4.41 13.12 7.29
C PRO A 100 -5.86 12.90 6.83
N TRP A 101 -6.56 13.98 6.52
CA TRP A 101 -7.87 13.99 5.87
C TRP A 101 -7.99 15.27 5.02
N ARG A 102 -8.95 15.31 4.09
CA ARG A 102 -9.22 16.47 3.21
C ARG A 102 -10.69 16.85 3.23
N SER A 103 -10.97 18.11 2.90
CA SER A 103 -12.34 18.64 2.75
C SER A 103 -13.19 17.73 1.84
N PRO A 104 -14.47 17.47 2.18
CA PRO A 104 -15.24 18.08 3.27
C PRO A 104 -15.11 17.37 4.64
N VAL A 105 -14.18 16.42 4.79
CA VAL A 105 -14.01 15.67 6.04
C VAL A 105 -13.51 16.61 7.15
N SER A 106 -14.30 16.74 8.21
CA SER A 106 -13.92 17.48 9.40
C SER A 106 -12.84 16.75 10.20
N TRP A 107 -12.10 17.46 11.05
CA TRP A 107 -11.08 16.83 11.90
C TRP A 107 -11.65 15.73 12.82
N ARG A 108 -12.89 15.90 13.32
CA ARG A 108 -13.55 14.89 14.16
C ARG A 108 -13.80 13.60 13.37
N GLN A 109 -14.29 13.73 12.15
CA GLN A 109 -14.52 12.58 11.26
C GLN A 109 -13.20 11.91 10.87
N GLY A 110 -12.19 12.70 10.48
CA GLY A 110 -10.86 12.20 10.14
C GLY A 110 -10.22 11.41 11.28
N VAL A 111 -10.19 11.99 12.49
CA VAL A 111 -9.70 11.32 13.70
C VAL A 111 -10.50 10.06 14.01
N THR A 112 -11.83 10.09 13.86
CA THR A 112 -12.68 8.90 14.10
C THR A 112 -12.32 7.76 13.15
N VAL A 113 -12.16 8.04 11.86
CA VAL A 113 -11.79 7.01 10.86
C VAL A 113 -10.41 6.42 11.17
N ILE A 114 -9.43 7.26 11.50
CA ILE A 114 -8.09 6.80 11.90
C ILE A 114 -8.17 5.96 13.17
N ALA A 115 -8.88 6.42 14.20
CA ALA A 115 -9.05 5.69 15.45
C ALA A 115 -9.72 4.31 15.25
N VAL A 116 -10.71 4.21 14.36
CA VAL A 116 -11.33 2.92 14.00
C VAL A 116 -10.33 1.99 13.33
N CYS A 117 -9.44 2.49 12.47
CA CYS A 117 -8.38 1.68 11.86
C CYS A 117 -7.42 1.14 12.93
N PHE A 118 -6.98 1.99 13.87
CA PHE A 118 -6.12 1.57 14.98
C PHE A 118 -6.83 0.57 15.90
N LEU A 119 -8.09 0.82 16.26
CA LEU A 119 -8.88 -0.09 17.11
C LEU A 119 -9.03 -1.46 16.44
N ALA A 120 -9.37 -1.49 15.15
CA ALA A 120 -9.47 -2.74 14.39
C ALA A 120 -8.12 -3.47 14.39
N PHE A 121 -7.02 -2.77 14.13
CA PHE A 121 -5.68 -3.33 14.15
C PHE A 121 -5.31 -3.95 15.49
N PHE A 122 -5.53 -3.24 16.60
CA PHE A 122 -5.24 -3.75 17.94
C PHE A 122 -6.12 -4.95 18.30
N ALA A 123 -7.42 -4.88 17.99
CA ALA A 123 -8.34 -5.98 18.24
C ALA A 123 -7.93 -7.25 17.47
N LEU A 124 -7.61 -7.10 16.18
CA LEU A 124 -7.17 -8.20 15.32
C LEU A 124 -5.83 -8.78 15.78
N THR A 125 -4.87 -7.93 16.13
CA THR A 125 -3.57 -8.36 16.70
C THR A 125 -3.80 -9.17 17.98
N GLY A 126 -4.65 -8.68 18.89
CA GLY A 126 -4.99 -9.38 20.13
C GLY A 126 -5.63 -10.75 19.87
N ILE A 127 -6.59 -10.83 18.94
CA ILE A 127 -7.21 -12.11 18.53
C ILE A 127 -6.14 -13.07 18.00
N MET A 128 -5.24 -12.61 17.14
CA MET A 128 -4.20 -13.45 16.54
C MET A 128 -3.17 -13.91 17.59
N TRP A 129 -2.82 -13.07 18.55
CA TRP A 129 -1.95 -13.46 19.66
C TRP A 129 -2.61 -14.44 20.61
N VAL A 130 -3.91 -14.29 20.90
CA VAL A 130 -4.67 -15.30 21.66
C VAL A 130 -4.69 -16.63 20.91
N GLN A 131 -4.92 -16.62 19.60
CA GLN A 131 -4.84 -17.84 18.79
C GLN A 131 -3.43 -18.46 18.84
N THR A 132 -2.39 -17.64 18.73
CA THR A 132 -0.99 -18.10 18.82
C THR A 132 -0.72 -18.71 20.18
N PHE A 133 -1.18 -18.09 21.27
CA PHE A 133 -1.04 -18.62 22.62
C PHE A 133 -1.70 -19.99 22.80
N ILE A 134 -2.88 -20.19 22.21
CA ILE A 134 -3.66 -21.42 22.37
C ILE A 134 -3.12 -22.56 21.50
N TYR A 135 -2.70 -22.27 20.27
CA TYR A 135 -2.45 -23.30 19.24
C TYR A 135 -0.99 -23.42 18.79
N ALA A 136 -0.13 -22.42 19.04
CA ALA A 136 1.26 -22.48 18.62
C ALA A 136 2.14 -23.19 19.68
N PRO A 137 3.34 -23.65 19.29
CA PRO A 137 4.32 -24.17 20.25
C PRO A 137 4.63 -23.15 21.37
N PRO A 138 4.87 -23.61 22.61
CA PRO A 138 5.30 -22.74 23.71
C PRO A 138 6.53 -21.88 23.33
N GLY A 139 6.54 -20.62 23.77
CA GLY A 139 7.61 -19.65 23.48
C GLY A 139 7.48 -18.88 22.16
N THR A 140 6.48 -19.19 21.33
CA THR A 140 6.24 -18.46 20.06
C THR A 140 5.95 -16.96 20.29
N LEU A 141 5.14 -16.64 21.30
CA LEU A 141 4.83 -15.25 21.62
C LEU A 141 6.00 -14.50 22.23
N ASP A 142 6.88 -15.16 22.98
CA ASP A 142 8.07 -14.53 23.55
C ASP A 142 8.96 -13.95 22.44
N ARG A 143 9.20 -14.76 21.38
CA ARG A 143 9.94 -14.29 20.19
C ARG A 143 9.24 -13.17 19.45
N THR A 144 7.90 -13.21 19.40
CA THR A 144 7.10 -12.16 18.78
C THR A 144 7.23 -10.84 19.55
N PHE A 145 7.13 -10.88 20.89
CA PHE A 145 7.21 -9.70 21.73
C PHE A 145 8.59 -9.04 21.72
N LEU A 146 9.67 -9.81 21.56
CA LEU A 146 11.03 -9.24 21.40
C LEU A 146 11.10 -8.19 20.28
N ARG A 147 10.30 -8.33 19.21
CA ARG A 147 10.25 -7.36 18.10
C ARG A 147 9.50 -6.06 18.43
N TYR A 148 8.58 -6.11 19.38
CA TYR A 148 7.68 -5.00 19.70
C TYR A 148 8.06 -4.27 20.99
N GLY A 149 8.64 -4.95 21.97
CA GLY A 149 9.11 -4.32 23.21
C GLY A 149 9.15 -5.28 24.39
N SER A 150 9.80 -4.85 25.47
CA SER A 150 9.97 -5.63 26.70
C SER A 150 8.83 -5.49 27.71
N ASP A 151 7.95 -4.51 27.53
CA ASP A 151 6.83 -4.23 28.44
C ASP A 151 5.56 -3.85 27.65
N PRO A 152 4.37 -3.92 28.27
CA PRO A 152 3.11 -3.65 27.57
C PRO A 152 3.05 -2.28 26.91
N LEU A 153 3.57 -1.23 27.55
CA LEU A 153 3.52 0.13 27.00
C LEU A 153 4.40 0.23 25.76
N ALA A 154 5.62 -0.31 25.81
CA ALA A 154 6.52 -0.36 24.66
C ALA A 154 5.90 -1.14 23.49
N ILE A 155 5.27 -2.29 23.77
CA ILE A 155 4.60 -3.11 22.75
C ILE A 155 3.47 -2.34 22.06
N TYR A 156 2.55 -1.74 22.83
CA TYR A 156 1.45 -0.96 22.25
C TYR A 156 1.96 0.28 21.49
N ALA A 157 3.00 0.95 22.00
CA ALA A 157 3.61 2.08 21.33
C ALA A 157 4.26 1.68 20.01
N MET A 158 4.97 0.55 19.97
CA MET A 158 5.60 0.04 18.74
C MET A 158 4.57 -0.42 17.71
N LEU A 159 3.51 -1.11 18.16
CA LEU A 159 2.37 -1.48 17.30
C LEU A 159 1.69 -0.24 16.70
N ALA A 160 1.47 0.81 17.50
CA ALA A 160 0.92 2.07 17.00
C ALA A 160 1.87 2.73 15.98
N ALA A 161 3.18 2.73 16.30
CA ALA A 161 4.20 3.33 15.45
C ALA A 161 4.38 2.57 14.13
N SER A 162 4.24 1.24 14.12
CA SER A 162 4.42 0.42 12.92
C SER A 162 3.38 0.76 11.84
N LEU A 163 2.15 1.14 12.23
CA LEU A 163 1.14 1.63 11.28
C LEU A 163 1.52 2.94 10.58
N LEU A 164 2.33 3.77 11.23
CA LEU A 164 2.70 5.11 10.74
C LEU A 164 4.08 5.15 10.10
N LEU A 165 4.95 4.20 10.43
CA LEU A 165 6.37 4.20 10.05
C LEU A 165 6.74 3.03 9.13
N SER A 166 5.77 2.24 8.66
CA SER A 166 6.04 1.13 7.74
C SER A 166 6.62 1.64 6.40
N PRO A 167 7.82 1.19 5.97
CA PRO A 167 8.50 1.75 4.79
C PRO A 167 7.71 1.55 3.50
N GLY A 168 7.16 0.35 3.27
CA GLY A 168 6.37 0.03 2.07
C GLY A 168 5.20 0.99 1.90
N PRO A 169 4.25 1.04 2.86
CA PRO A 169 3.12 1.97 2.82
C PRO A 169 3.52 3.43 2.63
N LEU A 170 4.53 3.93 3.35
CA LEU A 170 4.93 5.34 3.20
C LEU A 170 5.51 5.67 1.82
N LEU A 171 6.24 4.72 1.22
CA LEU A 171 6.92 4.90 -0.07
C LEU A 171 6.05 4.52 -1.27
N GLU A 172 5.03 3.70 -1.08
CA GLU A 172 4.19 3.20 -2.17
C GLU A 172 2.93 4.05 -2.40
N GLU A 173 2.29 4.48 -1.32
CA GLU A 173 0.91 4.97 -1.37
C GLU A 173 0.74 6.33 -2.05
N LEU A 174 1.78 7.17 -2.04
CA LEU A 174 1.78 8.42 -2.82
C LEU A 174 1.63 8.13 -4.33
N GLY A 175 2.22 7.02 -4.80
CA GLY A 175 2.06 6.58 -6.18
C GLY A 175 0.71 5.91 -6.44
N TRP A 176 0.34 4.92 -5.62
CA TRP A 176 -0.88 4.14 -5.87
C TRP A 176 -2.16 4.93 -5.61
N ARG A 177 -2.42 5.38 -4.38
CA ARG A 177 -3.64 6.12 -4.04
C ARG A 177 -3.49 7.63 -4.14
N GLY A 178 -2.26 8.15 -4.07
CA GLY A 178 -1.97 9.56 -4.32
C GLY A 178 -2.03 9.96 -5.81
N PHE A 179 -1.60 9.08 -6.73
CA PHE A 179 -1.52 9.39 -8.17
C PHE A 179 -2.38 8.48 -9.06
N ALA A 180 -2.18 7.16 -9.02
CA ALA A 180 -2.80 6.23 -9.96
C ALA A 180 -4.32 6.12 -9.78
N LEU A 181 -4.78 6.00 -8.53
CA LEU A 181 -6.20 5.91 -8.20
C LEU A 181 -7.02 7.12 -8.71
N PRO A 182 -6.61 8.39 -8.48
CA PRO A 182 -7.27 9.54 -9.11
C PRO A 182 -7.38 9.45 -10.64
N GLN A 183 -6.39 8.87 -11.34
CA GLN A 183 -6.48 8.70 -12.80
C GLN A 183 -7.51 7.65 -13.19
N LEU A 184 -7.63 6.56 -12.42
CA LEU A 184 -8.62 5.50 -12.63
C LEU A 184 -10.04 6.00 -12.36
N LEU A 185 -10.25 6.76 -11.28
CA LEU A 185 -11.55 7.29 -10.87
C LEU A 185 -12.18 8.29 -11.87
N LYS A 186 -11.38 8.83 -12.80
CA LYS A 186 -11.91 9.61 -13.93
C LYS A 186 -12.73 8.78 -14.91
N LYS A 187 -12.42 7.49 -15.03
CA LYS A 187 -12.97 6.57 -16.03
C LYS A 187 -13.86 5.49 -15.42
N PHE A 188 -13.58 5.13 -14.18
CA PHE A 188 -14.22 4.01 -13.49
C PHE A 188 -14.89 4.50 -12.19
N ASP A 189 -15.89 3.76 -11.72
CA ASP A 189 -16.40 3.94 -10.35
C ASP A 189 -15.37 3.44 -9.31
N PRO A 190 -15.56 3.76 -8.01
CA PRO A 190 -14.61 3.37 -6.97
C PRO A 190 -14.30 1.87 -6.88
N LEU A 191 -15.29 0.98 -7.04
CA LEU A 191 -15.06 -0.46 -6.99
C LEU A 191 -14.24 -0.94 -8.18
N ALA A 192 -14.61 -0.55 -9.41
CA ALA A 192 -13.86 -0.90 -10.60
C ALA A 192 -12.43 -0.32 -10.58
N ALA A 193 -12.27 0.91 -10.12
CA ALA A 193 -10.96 1.53 -9.93
C ALA A 193 -10.12 0.76 -8.88
N ALA A 194 -10.73 0.31 -7.78
CA ALA A 194 -10.06 -0.49 -6.75
C ALA A 194 -9.58 -1.84 -7.29
N VAL A 195 -10.42 -2.56 -8.03
CA VAL A 195 -10.06 -3.86 -8.63
C VAL A 195 -8.93 -3.71 -9.65
N ILE A 196 -9.03 -2.73 -10.55
CA ILE A 196 -7.98 -2.46 -11.54
C ILE A 196 -6.67 -2.08 -10.85
N LEU A 197 -6.73 -1.19 -9.84
CA LEU A 197 -5.54 -0.79 -9.10
C LEU A 197 -4.93 -1.96 -8.33
N GLY A 198 -5.74 -2.83 -7.73
CA GLY A 198 -5.28 -4.04 -7.03
C GLY A 198 -4.53 -4.98 -7.98
N LEU A 199 -5.06 -5.20 -9.19
CA LEU A 199 -4.38 -5.98 -10.23
C LEU A 199 -3.08 -5.32 -10.71
N MET A 200 -3.08 -4.00 -10.90
CA MET A 200 -1.87 -3.26 -11.26
C MET A 200 -0.81 -3.34 -10.18
N TRP A 201 -1.20 -3.22 -8.91
CA TRP A 201 -0.30 -3.29 -7.77
C TRP A 201 0.27 -4.70 -7.59
N TRP A 202 -0.58 -5.73 -7.69
CA TRP A 202 -0.13 -7.12 -7.75
C TRP A 202 0.89 -7.36 -8.87
N ALA A 203 0.55 -6.97 -10.10
CA ALA A 203 1.41 -7.19 -11.27
C ALA A 203 2.75 -6.43 -11.14
N TRP A 204 2.76 -5.29 -10.44
CA TRP A 204 3.98 -4.55 -10.15
C TRP A 204 4.94 -5.29 -9.21
N HIS A 205 4.43 -6.20 -8.38
CA HIS A 205 5.28 -7.06 -7.55
C HIS A 205 5.86 -8.26 -8.28
N LEU A 206 5.29 -8.70 -9.42
CA LEU A 206 5.77 -9.88 -10.16
C LEU A 206 7.28 -9.87 -10.48
N PRO A 207 7.91 -8.74 -10.88
CA PRO A 207 9.35 -8.67 -11.11
C PRO A 207 10.22 -9.23 -9.98
N ARG A 208 9.76 -9.10 -8.72
CA ARG A 208 10.51 -9.60 -7.56
C ARG A 208 10.60 -11.12 -7.50
N ASP A 209 9.62 -11.80 -8.08
CA ASP A 209 9.45 -13.25 -8.01
C ASP A 209 10.06 -13.95 -9.25
N LEU A 210 10.46 -13.19 -10.28
CA LEU A 210 11.07 -13.73 -11.50
C LEU A 210 12.37 -14.51 -11.25
N PRO A 211 13.30 -14.08 -10.38
CA PRO A 211 14.51 -14.86 -10.12
C PRO A 211 14.21 -16.27 -9.57
N THR A 212 13.24 -16.39 -8.66
CA THR A 212 12.80 -17.69 -8.12
C THR A 212 12.03 -18.50 -9.15
N LEU A 213 11.19 -17.83 -9.97
CA LEU A 213 10.44 -18.50 -11.03
C LEU A 213 11.35 -19.17 -12.08
N PHE A 214 12.49 -18.54 -12.37
CA PHE A 214 13.46 -19.00 -13.37
C PHE A 214 14.73 -19.61 -12.78
N SER A 215 14.75 -19.94 -11.48
CA SER A 215 15.96 -20.47 -10.83
C SER A 215 16.33 -21.89 -11.28
N GLY A 216 15.37 -22.64 -11.85
CA GLY A 216 15.52 -24.05 -12.19
C GLY A 216 15.49 -24.98 -10.98
N GLU A 217 15.34 -24.45 -9.76
CA GLU A 217 15.22 -25.26 -8.55
C GLU A 217 13.93 -26.10 -8.58
N PRO A 218 13.99 -27.40 -8.27
CA PRO A 218 12.81 -28.26 -8.23
C PRO A 218 11.72 -27.68 -7.33
N GLY A 219 10.52 -27.49 -7.90
CA GLY A 219 9.36 -26.97 -7.18
C GLY A 219 9.29 -25.44 -7.02
N ALA A 220 10.35 -24.68 -7.32
CA ALA A 220 10.37 -23.22 -7.15
C ALA A 220 9.32 -22.52 -8.02
N ALA A 221 9.24 -22.88 -9.31
CA ALA A 221 8.25 -22.32 -10.22
C ALA A 221 6.81 -22.58 -9.75
N TRP A 222 6.53 -23.80 -9.30
CA TRP A 222 5.22 -24.15 -8.75
C TRP A 222 4.91 -23.37 -7.47
N GLY A 223 5.87 -23.22 -6.57
CA GLY A 223 5.74 -22.41 -5.36
C GLY A 223 5.41 -20.95 -5.67
N VAL A 224 6.06 -20.36 -6.69
CA VAL A 224 5.74 -18.99 -7.15
C VAL A 224 4.31 -18.91 -7.70
N ILE A 225 3.88 -19.88 -8.51
CA ILE A 225 2.52 -19.91 -9.07
C ILE A 225 1.47 -19.97 -7.95
N VAL A 226 1.63 -20.91 -7.01
CA VAL A 226 0.72 -21.04 -5.85
C VAL A 226 0.69 -19.76 -5.03
N LYS A 227 1.85 -19.15 -4.78
CA LYS A 227 1.94 -17.84 -4.12
C LYS A 227 1.16 -16.77 -4.88
N GLN A 228 1.21 -16.72 -6.22
CA GLN A 228 0.44 -15.73 -6.99
C GLN A 228 -1.07 -15.94 -6.83
N PHE A 229 -1.55 -17.20 -6.90
CA PHE A 229 -2.96 -17.52 -6.64
C PHE A 229 -3.42 -17.05 -5.26
N VAL A 230 -2.53 -17.15 -4.26
CA VAL A 230 -2.81 -16.71 -2.90
C VAL A 230 -2.90 -15.18 -2.78
N ILE A 231 -1.95 -14.46 -3.36
CA ILE A 231 -1.81 -13.01 -3.10
C ILE A 231 -2.69 -12.13 -3.98
N ILE A 232 -3.08 -12.56 -5.20
CA ILE A 232 -3.93 -11.74 -6.09
C ILE A 232 -5.22 -11.29 -5.38
N PRO A 233 -6.01 -12.18 -4.75
CA PRO A 233 -7.21 -11.77 -4.02
C PRO A 233 -6.91 -10.79 -2.88
N ALA A 234 -5.76 -10.93 -2.20
CA ALA A 234 -5.35 -10.03 -1.13
C ALA A 234 -5.02 -8.62 -1.65
N PHE A 235 -4.31 -8.49 -2.77
CA PHE A 235 -4.08 -7.19 -3.40
C PHE A 235 -5.38 -6.48 -3.79
N ILE A 236 -6.36 -7.23 -4.31
CA ILE A 236 -7.67 -6.69 -4.67
C ILE A 236 -8.45 -6.30 -3.42
N ALA A 237 -8.56 -7.20 -2.43
CA ALA A 237 -9.30 -6.97 -1.18
C ALA A 237 -8.72 -5.79 -0.40
N GLY A 238 -7.41 -5.78 -0.16
CA GLY A 238 -6.70 -4.67 0.49
C GLY A 238 -6.90 -3.34 -0.27
N THR A 239 -6.95 -3.37 -1.60
CA THR A 239 -7.21 -2.14 -2.38
C THR A 239 -8.66 -1.68 -2.26
N ILE A 240 -9.65 -2.58 -2.20
CA ILE A 240 -11.06 -2.23 -1.96
C ILE A 240 -11.21 -1.54 -0.60
N ILE A 241 -10.60 -2.12 0.45
CA ILE A 241 -10.64 -1.56 1.80
C ILE A 241 -9.92 -0.21 1.85
N ALA A 242 -8.73 -0.11 1.23
CA ALA A 242 -7.98 1.14 1.14
C ALA A 242 -8.78 2.25 0.44
N VAL A 243 -9.42 1.95 -0.68
CA VAL A 243 -10.26 2.92 -1.41
C VAL A 243 -11.44 3.39 -0.55
N PHE A 244 -12.09 2.47 0.19
CA PHE A 244 -13.13 2.83 1.14
C PHE A 244 -12.64 3.80 2.21
N VAL A 245 -11.50 3.51 2.86
CA VAL A 245 -10.95 4.39 3.91
C VAL A 245 -10.49 5.72 3.32
N CYS A 246 -9.86 5.72 2.14
CA CYS A 246 -9.53 6.95 1.44
C CYS A 246 -10.77 7.81 1.16
N ASN A 247 -11.88 7.21 0.72
CA ASN A 247 -13.14 7.92 0.53
C ASN A 247 -13.63 8.55 1.84
N LYS A 248 -13.54 7.82 2.96
CA LYS A 248 -13.91 8.34 4.30
C LYS A 248 -12.97 9.44 4.82
N LEU A 249 -11.75 9.53 4.29
CA LEU A 249 -10.77 10.59 4.60
C LEU A 249 -10.72 11.70 3.53
N GLY A 250 -11.70 11.77 2.61
CA GLY A 250 -11.78 12.83 1.61
C GLY A 250 -10.75 12.70 0.47
N GLY A 251 -10.36 11.48 0.12
CA GLY A 251 -9.33 11.21 -0.87
C GLY A 251 -7.90 11.42 -0.36
N SER A 252 -7.70 11.38 0.96
CA SER A 252 -6.37 11.33 1.57
C SER A 252 -5.69 9.99 1.27
N MET A 253 -4.38 10.03 0.98
CA MET A 253 -3.60 8.81 0.77
C MET A 253 -3.40 8.02 2.09
N TRP A 254 -3.62 8.64 3.25
CA TRP A 254 -3.48 7.98 4.55
C TRP A 254 -4.43 6.79 4.71
N GLY A 255 -5.57 6.78 4.01
CA GLY A 255 -6.43 5.60 3.97
C GLY A 255 -5.73 4.38 3.35
N GLY A 256 -4.92 4.61 2.31
CA GLY A 256 -4.05 3.60 1.72
C GLY A 256 -2.92 3.20 2.65
N VAL A 257 -2.23 4.18 3.25
CA VAL A 257 -1.10 3.95 4.18
C VAL A 257 -1.53 3.08 5.35
N LEU A 258 -2.64 3.40 6.01
CA LEU A 258 -3.11 2.66 7.18
C LEU A 258 -3.51 1.23 6.82
N ILE A 259 -4.30 1.04 5.76
CA ILE A 259 -4.76 -0.30 5.36
C ILE A 259 -3.59 -1.16 4.86
N HIS A 260 -2.68 -0.59 4.09
CA HIS A 260 -1.48 -1.30 3.65
C HIS A 260 -0.56 -1.64 4.84
N ALA A 261 -0.38 -0.72 5.80
CA ALA A 261 0.40 -1.02 7.00
C ALA A 261 -0.26 -2.12 7.85
N ILE A 262 -1.57 -2.10 8.03
CA ILE A 262 -2.32 -3.18 8.71
C ILE A 262 -2.11 -4.51 8.01
N HIS A 263 -2.21 -4.54 6.67
CA HIS A 263 -1.95 -5.74 5.89
C HIS A 263 -0.54 -6.29 6.11
N ASN A 264 0.48 -5.41 6.06
CA ASN A 264 1.87 -5.83 6.27
C ASN A 264 2.12 -6.28 7.71
N GLU A 265 1.57 -5.61 8.71
CA GLU A 265 1.76 -5.97 10.10
C GLU A 265 1.09 -7.32 10.40
N LEU A 266 -0.20 -7.48 10.12
CA LEU A 266 -0.93 -8.71 10.41
C LEU A 266 -0.49 -9.88 9.50
N GLY A 267 -0.22 -9.58 8.24
CA GLY A 267 0.20 -10.54 7.23
C GLY A 267 1.70 -10.81 7.19
N VAL A 268 2.56 -10.15 7.94
CA VAL A 268 4.01 -10.45 7.92
C VAL A 268 4.59 -10.44 9.32
N ASN A 269 4.43 -9.35 10.06
CA ASN A 269 5.18 -9.14 11.30
C ASN A 269 4.56 -9.88 12.49
N VAL A 270 3.25 -9.77 12.67
CA VAL A 270 2.49 -10.43 13.75
C VAL A 270 2.46 -11.94 13.60
N THR A 271 2.51 -12.44 12.36
CA THR A 271 2.48 -13.88 12.03
C THR A 271 3.86 -14.47 11.74
N ALA A 272 4.94 -13.71 11.92
CA ALA A 272 6.29 -14.12 11.53
C ALA A 272 6.75 -15.43 12.21
N GLU A 273 6.38 -15.61 13.48
CA GLU A 273 6.78 -16.76 14.29
C GLU A 273 5.84 -17.96 14.14
N TRP A 274 4.59 -17.72 13.71
CA TRP A 274 3.58 -18.74 13.50
C TRP A 274 2.54 -18.27 12.48
N ALA A 275 2.55 -18.91 11.31
CA ALA A 275 1.67 -18.60 10.19
C ALA A 275 0.86 -19.86 9.81
N PRO A 276 -0.23 -20.17 10.53
CA PRO A 276 -1.08 -21.30 10.18
C PRO A 276 -1.69 -21.09 8.80
N THR A 277 -1.71 -22.14 7.99
CA THR A 277 -2.36 -22.12 6.68
C THR A 277 -3.74 -22.75 6.77
N VAL A 278 -4.67 -22.23 5.97
CA VAL A 278 -6.02 -22.75 5.82
C VAL A 278 -6.17 -23.41 4.45
N ALA A 279 -7.01 -24.44 4.39
CA ALA A 279 -7.36 -25.17 3.17
C ALA A 279 -6.20 -25.80 2.38
N GLY A 280 -4.99 -25.89 2.95
CA GLY A 280 -3.81 -26.44 2.26
C GLY A 280 -3.30 -25.63 1.06
N LEU A 281 -3.87 -24.43 0.83
CA LEU A 281 -3.59 -23.59 -0.34
C LEU A 281 -2.59 -22.45 -0.03
N GLY A 282 -2.13 -22.32 1.22
CA GLY A 282 -1.21 -21.26 1.64
C GLY A 282 -1.89 -19.95 2.06
N TRP A 283 -3.23 -19.87 2.01
CA TRP A 283 -4.00 -18.81 2.67
C TRP A 283 -3.85 -18.89 4.17
N ARG A 284 -3.94 -17.75 4.85
CA ARG A 284 -3.89 -17.64 6.31
C ARG A 284 -5.24 -17.13 6.83
N PRO A 285 -5.53 -17.33 8.13
CA PRO A 285 -6.75 -16.80 8.73
C PRO A 285 -6.95 -15.30 8.48
N TRP A 286 -5.88 -14.50 8.51
CA TRP A 286 -5.94 -13.07 8.21
C TRP A 286 -6.42 -12.77 6.78
N ASP A 287 -5.94 -13.52 5.78
CA ASP A 287 -6.32 -13.29 4.38
C ASP A 287 -7.84 -13.49 4.21
N LEU A 288 -8.43 -14.48 4.89
CA LEU A 288 -9.88 -14.69 4.90
C LEU A 288 -10.66 -13.54 5.57
N VAL A 289 -10.14 -12.99 6.66
CA VAL A 289 -10.75 -11.82 7.32
C VAL A 289 -10.72 -10.61 6.39
N GLU A 290 -9.59 -10.36 5.72
CA GLU A 290 -9.44 -9.28 4.75
C GLU A 290 -10.45 -9.44 3.60
N PHE A 291 -10.62 -10.66 3.06
CA PHE A 291 -11.60 -10.94 2.02
C PHE A 291 -13.03 -10.71 2.50
N ALA A 292 -13.37 -11.18 3.70
CA ALA A 292 -14.69 -11.00 4.29
C ALA A 292 -15.02 -9.51 4.50
N VAL A 293 -14.05 -8.71 4.96
CA VAL A 293 -14.22 -7.26 5.10
C VAL A 293 -14.43 -6.61 3.74
N ALA A 294 -13.61 -6.94 2.73
CA ALA A 294 -13.76 -6.38 1.39
C ALA A 294 -15.12 -6.73 0.76
N ILE A 295 -15.56 -7.99 0.87
CA ILE A 295 -16.88 -8.45 0.39
C ILE A 295 -17.98 -7.72 1.15
N GLY A 296 -17.91 -7.65 2.48
CA GLY A 296 -18.88 -6.94 3.31
C GLY A 296 -19.01 -5.46 2.93
N LEU A 297 -17.88 -4.79 2.69
CA LEU A 297 -17.87 -3.40 2.20
C LEU A 297 -18.54 -3.27 0.83
N VAL A 298 -18.29 -4.20 -0.09
CA VAL A 298 -18.96 -4.21 -1.41
C VAL A 298 -20.46 -4.43 -1.27
N LEU A 299 -20.89 -5.35 -0.39
CA LEU A 299 -22.31 -5.62 -0.16
C LEU A 299 -23.04 -4.43 0.49
N ILE A 300 -22.39 -3.74 1.43
CA ILE A 300 -22.98 -2.62 2.19
C ILE A 300 -22.93 -1.32 1.39
N CYS A 301 -21.78 -1.01 0.77
CA CYS A 301 -21.55 0.28 0.11
C CYS A 301 -21.78 0.23 -1.41
N GLY A 302 -21.88 -0.96 -2.00
CA GLY A 302 -21.95 -1.13 -3.45
C GLY A 302 -20.72 -0.57 -4.17
N ARG A 303 -20.93 -0.13 -5.41
CA ARG A 303 -19.86 0.35 -6.31
C ARG A 303 -19.20 1.66 -5.84
N SER A 304 -19.82 2.40 -4.91
CA SER A 304 -19.29 3.69 -4.43
C SER A 304 -18.20 3.56 -3.38
N LEU A 305 -18.08 2.38 -2.74
CA LEU A 305 -17.14 2.12 -1.64
C LEU A 305 -17.10 3.27 -0.62
N GLY A 306 -18.28 3.71 -0.15
CA GLY A 306 -18.39 4.68 0.93
C GLY A 306 -18.29 6.15 0.52
N ALA A 307 -18.13 6.45 -0.77
CA ALA A 307 -18.31 7.79 -1.32
C ALA A 307 -19.80 8.19 -1.35
N ALA A 308 -20.11 9.46 -1.08
CA ALA A 308 -21.48 9.98 -1.01
C ALA A 308 -22.26 9.85 -2.35
N SER A 309 -21.54 9.82 -3.48
CA SER A 309 -22.03 9.43 -4.81
C SER A 309 -20.82 9.19 -5.72
N PRO A 310 -20.97 8.50 -6.88
CA PRO A 310 -19.88 8.36 -7.85
C PRO A 310 -19.32 9.72 -8.33
N ASP A 311 -20.18 10.73 -8.48
CA ASP A 311 -19.77 12.08 -8.86
C ASP A 311 -19.12 12.85 -7.68
N ASN A 312 -19.53 12.58 -6.44
CA ASN A 312 -18.87 13.11 -5.25
C ASN A 312 -17.51 12.44 -5.00
N ALA A 313 -17.31 11.18 -5.40
CA ALA A 313 -15.97 10.60 -5.47
C ALA A 313 -15.13 11.42 -6.46
N ARG A 314 -15.59 11.63 -7.69
CA ARG A 314 -14.86 12.45 -8.68
C ARG A 314 -14.52 13.86 -8.18
N LEU A 315 -15.40 14.48 -7.38
CA LEU A 315 -15.19 15.79 -6.76
C LEU A 315 -14.21 15.75 -5.57
N ALA A 316 -14.35 14.80 -4.64
CA ALA A 316 -13.46 14.64 -3.48
C ALA A 316 -12.03 14.25 -3.89
N TRP A 317 -11.91 13.45 -4.95
CA TRP A 317 -10.65 13.02 -5.51
C TRP A 317 -9.98 14.07 -6.41
N GLY A 318 -10.61 15.24 -6.61
CA GLY A 318 -10.07 16.37 -7.37
C GLY A 318 -9.83 16.04 -8.85
N ASN A 319 -10.24 16.93 -9.76
CA ASN A 319 -9.72 16.85 -11.13
C ASN A 319 -8.19 17.05 -11.04
N VAL A 320 -7.41 15.99 -11.26
CA VAL A 320 -5.95 16.09 -11.47
C VAL A 320 -5.62 15.64 -12.87
N PRO A 321 -5.25 16.54 -13.78
CA PRO A 321 -4.96 17.95 -13.47
C PRO A 321 -6.24 18.74 -13.18
N PRO A 322 -6.14 19.83 -12.38
CA PRO A 322 -7.24 20.77 -12.22
C PRO A 322 -7.76 21.18 -13.60
N LYS A 323 -9.07 21.46 -13.70
CA LYS A 323 -9.59 22.12 -14.89
C LYS A 323 -8.69 23.33 -15.15
N LEU A 324 -8.04 23.36 -16.31
CA LEU A 324 -7.29 24.53 -16.74
C LEU A 324 -8.29 25.71 -16.79
N PRO A 325 -7.94 26.90 -16.28
CA PRO A 325 -8.74 28.07 -16.58
C PRO A 325 -8.64 28.33 -18.08
N GLY A 326 -9.76 28.23 -18.80
CA GLY A 326 -9.84 28.53 -20.22
C GLY A 326 -10.09 27.34 -21.14
N VAL A 327 -11.27 26.70 -21.03
CA VAL A 327 -12.02 26.29 -22.22
C VAL A 327 -13.41 26.87 -22.02
N ALA A 328 -13.61 28.07 -22.57
CA ALA A 328 -14.95 28.58 -22.77
C ALA A 328 -15.69 27.54 -23.61
N THR A 329 -16.74 26.93 -23.05
CA THR A 329 -17.78 26.33 -23.89
C THR A 329 -18.30 27.48 -24.73
N ASP A 330 -17.98 27.45 -26.02
CA ASP A 330 -18.54 28.35 -27.00
C ASP A 330 -20.06 28.25 -26.91
N LYS A 331 -20.67 29.25 -26.27
CA LYS A 331 -22.09 29.53 -26.39
C LYS A 331 -22.22 30.39 -27.64
N SER A 332 -22.23 29.75 -28.80
CA SER A 332 -22.69 30.39 -30.02
C SER A 332 -23.64 29.46 -30.77
N GLY A 333 -24.88 29.95 -30.93
CA GLY A 333 -25.72 29.64 -32.08
C GLY A 333 -26.65 28.44 -32.00
N ALA A 334 -27.78 28.58 -31.32
CA ALA A 334 -29.04 27.98 -31.77
C ALA A 334 -30.22 28.83 -31.29
N ASN A 335 -30.35 30.01 -31.91
CA ASN A 335 -31.61 30.73 -32.05
C ASN A 335 -31.71 31.10 -33.53
N ALA A 336 -32.31 30.20 -34.30
CA ALA A 336 -33.04 30.42 -35.56
C ALA A 336 -33.75 29.11 -35.89
#